data_AF-A0A1G3RPK6-F1
#
_entry.id   AF-A0A1G3RPK6-F1
#
_cell.length_a   1.000
_cell.length_b   1.000
_cell.length_c   1.000
_cell.angle_alpha   90.00
_cell.angle_beta   90.00
_cell.angle_gamma   90.00
#
_symmetry.space_group_name_H-M   'P 1'
#
loop_
_entity.id
_entity.type
_entity.pdbx_description
1 polymer ?
#
loop_
_entity_poly.entity_id
_entity_poly.type
_entity_poly.pdbx_seq_one_letter_code
_entity_poly.pdbx_strand_id
1 'polypeptide(L)'
;MNRHEVDPAMDAILSIDTTKGNRVINHRGFAISPTLKEGYILKMADDLMDIYEWSTGLDVKSIPVSTQDITPYGNGLHHINSIFQPCTATTAPVVGVAITAIRPVPGCGTGASREIDIEEAARFCLEVAKAFTAGSCRFHDAEEFALMHRLYGSMAHLSSSGNKE
;
A
#
# COMPACT_ATOMS: atom_id res chain seq x y z
N MET A 1 -13.38 -3.96 9.45
CA MET A 1 -12.40 -4.28 8.41
C MET A 1 -11.05 -4.51 9.06
N ASN A 2 -10.32 -3.45 9.44
CA ASN A 2 -8.94 -3.53 9.95
C ASN A 2 -8.70 -4.51 11.12
N ARG A 3 -9.66 -4.73 12.03
CA ARG A 3 -9.54 -5.74 13.11
C ARG A 3 -9.22 -7.16 12.62
N HIS A 4 -9.58 -7.50 11.38
CA HIS A 4 -9.34 -8.81 10.78
C HIS A 4 -8.17 -8.82 9.80
N GLU A 5 -7.64 -7.65 9.44
CA GLU A 5 -6.59 -7.48 8.42
C GLU A 5 -5.25 -7.05 9.03
N VAL A 6 -5.27 -6.55 10.26
CA VAL A 6 -4.10 -6.06 10.98
C VAL A 6 -3.96 -6.81 12.28
N ASP A 7 -2.84 -7.50 12.44
CA ASP A 7 -2.40 -8.07 13.71
C ASP A 7 -1.29 -7.18 14.30
N PRO A 8 -1.35 -6.78 15.59
CA PRO A 8 -0.30 -6.00 16.23
C PRO A 8 1.11 -6.63 16.19
N ALA A 9 1.22 -7.94 15.94
CA ALA A 9 2.49 -8.65 15.79
C ALA A 9 3.10 -8.54 14.39
N MET A 10 2.43 -7.90 13.41
CA MET A 10 2.98 -7.71 12.07
C MET A 10 4.07 -6.63 12.06
N ASP A 11 5.27 -7.00 11.60
CA ASP A 11 6.40 -6.06 11.46
C ASP A 11 6.30 -5.17 10.20
N ALA A 12 5.56 -5.60 9.18
CA ALA A 12 5.27 -4.89 7.94
C ALA A 12 4.02 -5.47 7.26
N ILE A 13 3.35 -4.68 6.42
CA ILE A 13 2.11 -5.10 5.74
C ILE A 13 2.19 -4.83 4.23
N LEU A 14 1.91 -5.86 3.43
CA LEU A 14 1.59 -5.74 2.01
C LEU A 14 0.08 -5.86 1.84
N SER A 15 -0.57 -4.78 1.42
CA SER A 15 -2.03 -4.70 1.33
C SER A 15 -2.54 -4.99 -0.08
N ILE A 16 -3.08 -6.20 -0.20
CA ILE A 16 -3.87 -6.81 -1.28
C ILE A 16 -5.16 -6.10 -1.75
N ASP A 17 -5.25 -5.34 -2.85
CA ASP A 17 -6.59 -4.94 -3.36
C ASP A 17 -6.72 -4.91 -4.90
N THR A 18 -7.88 -5.32 -5.39
CA THR A 18 -8.29 -5.16 -6.78
C THR A 18 -8.69 -3.72 -7.09
N THR A 19 -7.70 -2.90 -7.42
CA THR A 19 -7.85 -1.48 -7.72
C THR A 19 -8.16 -1.24 -9.20
N LYS A 20 -9.08 -2.03 -9.78
CA LYS A 20 -9.39 -2.00 -11.23
C LYS A 20 -10.47 -1.00 -11.63
N GLY A 21 -11.16 -0.38 -10.69
CA GLY A 21 -12.25 0.57 -10.96
C GLY A 21 -11.82 2.04 -11.10
N ASN A 22 -10.52 2.33 -10.94
CA ASN A 22 -10.00 3.68 -10.85
C ASN A 22 -9.55 4.22 -12.23
N ARG A 23 -9.26 5.52 -12.32
CA ARG A 23 -8.72 6.18 -13.54
C ARG A 23 -7.28 6.68 -13.39
N VAL A 24 -6.74 6.58 -12.19
CA VAL A 24 -5.46 7.11 -11.74
C VAL A 24 -4.31 6.22 -12.18
N ILE A 25 -4.52 4.91 -12.25
CA ILE A 25 -3.56 3.93 -12.77
C ILE A 25 -4.25 2.89 -13.66
N ASN A 26 -3.80 2.82 -14.92
CA ASN A 26 -4.41 1.99 -15.97
C ASN A 26 -3.34 1.16 -16.70
N HIS A 27 -2.79 0.14 -16.05
CA HIS A 27 -1.94 -0.86 -16.69
C HIS A 27 -2.46 -2.27 -16.39
N ARG A 28 -1.83 -3.30 -16.95
CA ARG A 28 -2.15 -4.70 -16.69
C ARG A 28 -1.11 -5.31 -15.75
N GLY A 29 -1.54 -6.11 -14.78
CA GLY A 29 -0.70 -6.63 -13.70
C GLY A 29 -1.00 -5.90 -12.40
N PHE A 30 0.03 -5.56 -11.63
CA PHE A 30 -0.13 -4.85 -10.36
C PHE A 30 0.79 -3.62 -10.25
N ALA A 31 0.46 -2.71 -9.33
CA ALA A 31 1.28 -1.56 -8.96
C ALA A 31 1.52 -1.56 -7.45
N ILE A 32 2.61 -0.92 -7.01
CA ILE A 32 2.94 -0.76 -5.60
C ILE A 32 2.88 0.70 -5.17
N SER A 33 2.45 0.97 -3.95
CA SER A 33 2.46 2.33 -3.41
C SER A 33 3.80 2.68 -2.80
N PRO A 34 4.05 3.98 -2.54
CA PRO A 34 5.07 4.35 -1.55
C PRO A 34 4.72 3.78 -0.18
N THR A 35 5.72 3.70 0.70
CA THR A 35 5.50 3.17 2.04
C THR A 35 4.73 4.16 2.89
N LEU A 36 3.65 3.68 3.48
CA LEU A 36 2.81 4.43 4.39
C LEU A 36 3.19 4.07 5.83
N LYS A 37 3.46 5.07 6.65
CA LYS A 37 3.81 4.84 8.05
C LYS A 37 3.35 6.00 8.91
N GLU A 38 2.47 5.72 9.86
CA GLU A 38 2.05 6.66 10.92
C GLU A 38 1.59 8.04 10.39
N GLY A 39 0.80 8.02 9.31
CA GLY A 39 0.27 9.23 8.66
C GLY A 39 1.21 9.88 7.63
N TYR A 40 2.42 9.34 7.44
CA TYR A 40 3.34 9.77 6.38
C TYR A 40 3.20 8.92 5.12
N ILE A 41 3.35 9.58 3.97
CA ILE A 41 3.61 8.96 2.67
C ILE A 41 5.11 9.12 2.42
N LEU A 42 5.88 8.04 2.56
CA LEU A 42 7.34 8.04 2.42
C LEU A 42 7.75 7.87 0.96
N LYS A 43 9.05 7.97 0.67
CA LYS A 43 9.60 7.60 -0.65
C LYS A 43 9.28 6.12 -0.94
N MET A 44 9.14 5.78 -2.22
CA MET A 44 9.21 4.38 -2.66
C MET A 44 10.50 3.74 -2.13
N ALA A 45 10.38 2.60 -1.46
CA ALA A 45 11.55 1.87 -0.98
C ALA A 45 12.25 1.17 -2.15
N ASP A 46 13.56 1.42 -2.28
CA ASP A 46 14.35 0.90 -3.39
C ASP A 46 14.36 -0.65 -3.38
N ASP A 47 14.47 -1.29 -2.22
CA ASP A 47 14.41 -2.76 -2.08
C ASP A 47 13.07 -3.36 -2.59
N LEU A 48 11.95 -2.65 -2.44
CA LEU A 48 10.65 -3.11 -2.96
C LEU A 48 10.55 -2.91 -4.48
N MET A 49 11.18 -1.85 -5.00
CA MET A 49 11.27 -1.62 -6.44
C MET A 49 12.13 -2.68 -7.12
N ASP A 50 13.29 -3.01 -6.54
CA ASP A 50 14.17 -4.07 -7.02
C ASP A 50 13.45 -5.43 -7.07
N ILE A 51 12.76 -5.82 -5.99
CA ILE A 51 11.99 -7.08 -5.96
C ILE A 51 10.84 -7.08 -6.96
N TYR A 52 10.18 -5.94 -7.18
CA TYR A 52 9.18 -5.80 -8.23
C TYR A 52 9.81 -6.11 -9.60
N GLU A 53 10.92 -5.46 -9.93
CA GLU A 53 11.61 -5.64 -11.21
C GLU A 53 12.12 -7.07 -11.39
N TRP A 54 12.70 -7.69 -10.37
CA TRP A 54 13.20 -9.07 -10.44
C TRP A 54 12.09 -10.11 -10.56
N SER A 55 10.97 -9.91 -9.86
CA SER A 55 9.86 -10.88 -9.86
C SER A 55 8.96 -10.77 -11.09
N THR A 56 8.97 -9.63 -11.79
CA THR A 56 8.10 -9.36 -12.95
C THR A 56 8.87 -9.24 -14.27
N GLY A 57 10.13 -8.80 -14.24
CA GLY A 57 10.90 -8.41 -15.43
C GLY A 57 10.41 -7.12 -16.09
N LEU A 58 9.67 -6.26 -15.36
CA LEU A 58 9.04 -5.05 -15.88
C LEU A 58 9.42 -3.82 -15.05
N ASP A 59 9.30 -2.63 -15.64
CA ASP A 59 9.43 -1.36 -14.90
C ASP A 59 8.38 -1.25 -13.79
N VAL A 60 8.80 -0.74 -12.64
CA VAL A 60 7.91 -0.49 -11.49
C VAL A 60 6.74 0.40 -11.89
N LYS A 61 5.54 -0.03 -11.50
CA LYS A 61 4.32 0.78 -11.59
C LYS A 61 3.94 1.24 -10.20
N SER A 62 3.92 2.56 -10.00
CA SER A 62 3.54 3.16 -8.73
C SER A 62 2.11 3.66 -8.76
N ILE A 63 1.32 3.28 -7.75
CA ILE A 63 -0.02 3.85 -7.55
C ILE A 63 0.10 5.19 -6.79
N PRO A 64 -0.48 6.29 -7.31
CA PRO A 64 -0.50 7.55 -6.59
C PRO A 64 -1.28 7.41 -5.29
N VAL A 65 -0.75 8.04 -4.23
CA VAL A 65 -1.39 8.08 -2.92
C VAL A 65 -1.64 9.52 -2.55
N SER A 66 -2.87 9.81 -2.14
CA SER A 66 -3.23 11.11 -1.58
C SER A 66 -3.31 11.04 -0.06
N THR A 67 -3.24 12.19 0.61
CA THR A 67 -3.47 12.25 2.06
C THR A 67 -4.86 11.74 2.42
N GLN A 68 -5.87 11.96 1.58
CA GLN A 68 -7.23 11.46 1.82
C GLN A 68 -7.24 9.94 1.94
N ASP A 69 -6.53 9.24 1.05
CA ASP A 69 -6.53 7.77 0.96
C ASP A 69 -5.99 7.08 2.23
N ILE A 70 -5.18 7.78 3.02
CA ILE A 70 -4.55 7.25 4.23
C ILE A 70 -5.26 7.69 5.53
N THR A 71 -6.48 8.24 5.39
CA THR A 71 -7.37 8.54 6.52
C THR A 71 -8.41 7.42 6.73
N PRO A 72 -9.02 7.29 7.93
CA PRO A 72 -9.99 6.23 8.18
C PRO A 72 -11.24 6.31 7.30
N TYR A 73 -11.72 5.15 6.88
CA TYR A 73 -13.04 5.00 6.28
C TYR A 73 -14.15 5.52 7.19
N GLY A 74 -15.25 5.98 6.57
CA GLY A 74 -16.40 6.54 7.29
C GLY A 74 -16.22 7.99 7.75
N ASN A 75 -15.13 8.65 7.34
CA ASN A 75 -14.96 10.09 7.51
C ASN A 75 -15.67 10.93 6.43
N GLY A 76 -16.28 10.29 5.42
CA GLY A 76 -17.00 10.96 4.33
C GLY A 76 -16.11 11.49 3.20
N LEU A 77 -14.78 11.28 3.27
CA LEU A 77 -13.88 11.56 2.17
C LEU A 77 -13.94 10.46 1.11
N HIS A 78 -13.59 10.82 -0.12
CA HIS A 78 -13.37 9.85 -1.17
C HIS A 78 -11.99 9.21 -1.01
N HIS A 79 -11.96 7.88 -1.13
CA HIS A 79 -10.76 7.06 -1.11
C HIS A 79 -10.71 6.23 -2.39
N ILE A 80 -9.52 5.91 -2.90
CA ILE A 80 -9.39 5.08 -4.09
C ILE A 80 -10.06 3.70 -3.93
N ASN A 81 -9.82 3.04 -2.80
CA ASN A 81 -10.44 1.83 -2.27
C ASN A 81 -9.82 1.51 -0.89
N SER A 82 -10.03 0.30 -0.38
CA SER A 82 -9.67 -0.13 0.97
C SER A 82 -8.19 -0.42 1.15
N ILE A 83 -7.40 -0.40 0.07
CA ILE A 83 -6.02 -0.87 0.03
C ILE A 83 -5.12 -0.21 1.08
N PHE A 84 -5.37 1.04 1.44
CA PHE A 84 -4.55 1.78 2.40
C PHE A 84 -5.11 1.80 3.82
N GLN A 85 -6.31 1.25 4.05
CA GLN A 85 -6.93 1.28 5.37
C GLN A 85 -6.11 0.62 6.49
N PRO A 86 -5.31 -0.44 6.25
CA PRO A 86 -4.41 -0.98 7.28
C PRO A 86 -3.49 0.08 7.91
N CYS A 87 -3.02 1.09 7.16
CA CYS A 87 -2.10 2.11 7.70
C CYS A 87 -2.73 3.00 8.78
N THR A 88 -4.06 3.00 8.90
CA THR A 88 -4.78 3.73 9.96
C THR A 88 -4.89 2.94 11.27
N ALA A 89 -4.55 1.65 11.24
CA ALA A 89 -4.71 0.73 12.36
C ALA A 89 -3.39 0.08 12.82
N THR A 90 -2.25 0.45 12.23
CA THR A 90 -0.92 -0.03 12.62
C THR A 90 0.11 1.09 12.65
N THR A 91 1.19 0.87 13.41
CA THR A 91 2.43 1.66 13.34
C THR A 91 3.47 1.00 12.43
N ALA A 92 3.24 -0.23 11.99
CA ALA A 92 4.11 -0.92 11.02
C ALA A 92 4.02 -0.23 9.64
N PRO A 93 5.09 -0.29 8.82
CA PRO A 93 5.03 0.20 7.44
C PRO A 93 4.03 -0.62 6.62
N VAL A 94 3.23 0.07 5.81
CA VAL A 94 2.22 -0.51 4.92
C VAL A 94 2.50 -0.11 3.48
N VAL A 95 2.48 -1.07 2.57
CA VAL A 95 2.57 -0.83 1.12
C VAL A 95 1.37 -1.45 0.45
N GLY A 96 0.62 -0.65 -0.32
CA GLY A 96 -0.47 -1.15 -1.14
C GLY A 96 0.06 -1.88 -2.37
N VAL A 97 -0.47 -3.06 -2.63
CA VAL A 97 -0.23 -3.88 -3.82
C VAL A 97 -1.53 -3.92 -4.61
N ALA A 98 -1.64 -3.02 -5.59
CA ALA A 98 -2.86 -2.77 -6.33
C ALA A 98 -2.90 -3.64 -7.59
N ILE A 99 -3.82 -4.61 -7.66
CA ILE A 99 -4.09 -5.32 -8.92
C ILE A 99 -4.89 -4.38 -9.85
N THR A 100 -4.42 -4.19 -11.07
CA THR A 100 -4.86 -3.14 -12.00
C THR A 100 -5.38 -3.69 -13.33
N ALA A 101 -6.04 -2.83 -14.10
CA ALA A 101 -6.48 -3.13 -15.46
C ALA A 101 -6.35 -1.88 -16.35
N ILE A 102 -6.18 -2.07 -17.65
CA ILE A 102 -6.08 -0.98 -18.64
C ILE A 102 -7.41 -0.22 -18.77
N ARG A 103 -8.54 -0.90 -18.53
CA ARG A 103 -9.88 -0.31 -18.55
C ARG A 103 -10.57 -0.61 -17.22
N PRO A 104 -11.42 0.32 -16.73
CA PRO A 104 -12.14 0.09 -15.50
C PRO A 104 -12.94 -1.22 -15.55
N VAL A 105 -12.69 -2.10 -14.58
CA VAL A 105 -13.46 -3.32 -14.36
C VAL A 105 -14.25 -3.14 -13.07
N PRO A 106 -15.60 -3.22 -13.10
CA PRO A 106 -16.39 -3.08 -11.88
C PRO A 106 -16.04 -4.20 -10.89
N GLY A 107 -15.56 -3.82 -9.70
CA GLY A 107 -15.12 -4.75 -8.65
C GLY A 107 -16.23 -5.70 -8.22
N CYS A 108 -17.01 -5.33 -7.20
CA CYS A 108 -18.14 -6.15 -6.73
C CYS A 108 -19.24 -6.34 -7.80
N GLY A 109 -19.28 -5.50 -8.83
CA GLY A 109 -20.27 -5.60 -9.90
C GLY A 109 -20.05 -6.78 -10.86
N THR A 110 -18.82 -7.25 -11.03
CA THR A 110 -18.52 -8.38 -11.93
C THR A 110 -17.68 -9.47 -11.28
N GLY A 111 -16.86 -9.12 -10.28
CA GLY A 111 -15.84 -10.00 -9.71
C GLY A 111 -14.73 -10.40 -10.69
N ALA A 112 -14.75 -9.88 -11.92
CA ALA A 112 -13.85 -10.33 -12.99
C ALA A 112 -12.40 -9.98 -12.67
N SER A 113 -11.54 -11.00 -12.67
CA SER A 113 -10.10 -10.87 -12.44
C SER A 113 -9.34 -11.73 -13.43
N ARG A 114 -8.08 -11.37 -13.67
CA ARG A 114 -7.15 -12.15 -14.47
C ARG A 114 -6.19 -12.85 -13.53
N GLU A 115 -6.12 -14.16 -13.66
CA GLU A 115 -5.33 -15.07 -12.85
C GLU A 115 -3.84 -14.73 -12.84
N ILE A 116 -3.29 -14.30 -13.98
CA ILE A 116 -1.89 -13.90 -14.09
C ILE A 116 -1.60 -12.64 -13.28
N ASP A 117 -2.52 -11.66 -13.26
CA ASP A 117 -2.31 -10.42 -12.50
C ASP A 117 -2.35 -10.70 -10.98
N ILE A 118 -3.16 -11.68 -10.55
CA ILE A 118 -3.20 -12.14 -9.15
C ILE A 118 -1.91 -12.88 -8.80
N GLU A 119 -1.46 -13.78 -9.66
CA GLU A 119 -0.27 -14.59 -9.42
C GLU A 119 1.01 -13.74 -9.41
N GLU A 120 1.14 -12.76 -10.30
CA GLU A 120 2.27 -11.80 -10.28
C GLU A 120 2.33 -11.02 -8.96
N ALA A 121 1.19 -10.49 -8.49
CA ALA A 121 1.11 -9.79 -7.20
C ALA A 121 1.44 -10.71 -6.01
N ALA A 122 0.94 -11.95 -6.04
CA ALA A 122 1.21 -12.93 -5.00
C ALA A 122 2.69 -13.34 -4.96
N ARG A 123 3.30 -13.55 -6.13
CA ARG A 123 4.73 -13.85 -6.26
C ARG A 123 5.58 -12.72 -5.70
N PHE A 124 5.27 -11.48 -6.07
CA PHE A 124 5.94 -10.31 -5.50
C PHE A 124 5.87 -10.31 -3.98
N CYS A 125 4.68 -10.52 -3.39
CA CYS A 125 4.52 -10.55 -1.93
C CYS A 125 5.34 -11.67 -1.28
N LEU A 126 5.42 -12.84 -1.93
CA LEU A 126 6.22 -13.96 -1.45
C LEU A 126 7.73 -13.64 -1.47
N GLU A 127 8.23 -13.04 -2.55
CA GLU A 127 9.63 -12.64 -2.64
C GLU A 127 10.00 -11.54 -1.63
N VAL A 128 9.11 -10.55 -1.43
CA VAL A 128 9.27 -9.54 -0.37
C VAL A 128 9.31 -10.20 1.00
N ALA A 129 8.41 -11.15 1.30
CA ALA A 129 8.39 -11.83 2.59
C ALA A 129 9.70 -12.61 2.85
N LYS A 130 10.24 -13.30 1.83
CA LYS A 130 11.54 -13.99 1.92
C LYS A 130 12.68 -13.02 2.21
N ALA A 131 12.77 -11.93 1.44
CA ALA A 131 13.84 -10.94 1.58
C ALA A 131 13.74 -10.16 2.91
N PHE A 132 12.54 -9.79 3.32
CA PHE A 132 12.28 -9.07 4.57
C PHE A 132 12.67 -9.92 5.78
N THR A 133 12.25 -11.19 5.81
CA THR A 133 12.58 -12.11 6.91
C THR A 133 14.06 -12.52 6.91
N ALA A 134 14.75 -12.44 5.77
CA ALA A 134 16.20 -12.58 5.67
C ALA A 134 16.98 -11.31 6.04
N GLY A 135 16.30 -10.18 6.29
CA GLY A 135 16.92 -8.90 6.63
C GLY A 135 17.51 -8.13 5.44
N SER A 136 17.18 -8.52 4.20
CA SER A 136 17.69 -7.91 2.96
C SER A 136 16.66 -7.06 2.21
N CYS A 137 15.52 -6.76 2.83
CA CYS A 137 14.51 -5.85 2.29
C CYS A 137 14.01 -4.93 3.40
N ARG A 138 14.09 -3.63 3.18
CA ARG A 138 13.57 -2.59 4.06
C ARG A 138 12.39 -1.90 3.39
N PHE A 139 11.32 -1.72 4.15
CA PHE A 139 10.15 -0.98 3.68
C PHE A 139 10.37 0.54 3.72
N HIS A 140 11.33 1.05 4.48
CA HIS A 140 11.68 2.48 4.52
C HIS A 140 13.06 2.67 5.14
N ASP A 141 13.62 3.87 4.97
CA ASP A 141 14.80 4.30 5.72
C ASP A 141 14.38 4.80 7.11
N ALA A 142 14.84 4.09 8.15
CA ALA A 142 14.49 4.41 9.54
C ALA A 142 15.12 5.72 10.04
N GLU A 143 16.31 6.08 9.54
CA GLU A 143 16.99 7.32 9.92
C GLU A 143 16.32 8.53 9.29
N GLU A 144 15.94 8.41 8.01
CA GLU A 144 15.18 9.45 7.30
C GLU A 144 13.80 9.65 7.94
N PHE A 145 13.08 8.56 8.27
CA PHE A 145 11.80 8.64 8.98
C PHE A 145 11.93 9.31 10.35
N ALA A 146 12.96 8.95 11.13
CA ALA A 146 13.23 9.60 12.41
C ALA A 146 13.53 11.09 12.25
N LEU A 147 14.24 11.48 11.18
CA LEU A 147 14.47 12.89 10.85
C LEU A 147 13.16 13.61 10.49
N MET A 148 12.30 13.00 9.67
CA MET A 148 10.98 13.56 9.34
C MET A 148 10.16 13.80 10.61
N HIS A 149 10.13 12.85 11.53
CA HIS A 149 9.42 13.01 12.80
C HIS A 149 10.02 14.14 13.67
N ARG A 150 11.35 14.33 13.68
CA ARG A 150 11.98 15.46 14.39
C ARG A 150 11.63 16.81 13.76
N LEU A 151 11.55 16.88 12.43
CA LEU A 151 11.31 18.13 11.70
C LEU A 151 9.83 18.53 11.68
N TYR A 152 8.93 17.56 11.52
CA TYR A 152 7.52 17.82 11.23
C TYR A 152 6.56 17.23 12.28
N GLY A 153 7.06 16.47 13.25
CA GLY A 153 6.26 15.87 14.32
C GLY A 153 5.50 14.62 13.89
N SER A 154 4.49 14.24 14.68
CA SER A 154 3.66 13.07 14.39
C SER A 154 2.49 13.44 13.47
N MET A 155 2.26 12.60 12.45
CA MET A 155 1.11 12.71 11.55
C MET A 155 -0.05 11.77 11.95
N ALA A 156 0.05 11.11 13.11
CA ALA A 156 -0.94 10.14 13.58
C ALA A 156 -2.36 10.72 13.75
N HIS A 157 -2.50 12.04 13.88
CA HIS A 157 -3.78 12.72 13.93
C HIS A 157 -4.61 12.55 12.63
N LEU A 158 -3.95 12.35 11.48
CA LEU A 158 -4.61 12.06 10.20
C LEU A 158 -5.23 10.65 10.16
N SER A 159 -4.71 9.72 10.96
CA SER A 159 -5.23 8.36 11.10
C SER A 159 -6.46 8.28 12.03
N SER A 160 -6.96 9.41 12.53
CA SER A 160 -8.19 9.50 13.31
C SER A 160 -9.39 9.89 12.44
N SER A 161 -10.62 9.75 12.95
CA SER A 161 -11.83 10.23 12.25
C SER A 161 -11.93 11.76 12.14
N GLY A 162 -10.88 12.50 12.53
CA GLY A 162 -10.86 13.94 12.63
C GLY A 162 -11.68 14.46 13.81
N ASN A 163 -11.60 15.77 14.04
CA ASN A 163 -12.45 16.45 15.00
C ASN A 163 -13.78 16.76 14.32
N LYS A 164 -14.78 15.90 14.54
CA LYS A 164 -16.18 16.22 14.19
C LYS A 164 -16.74 17.07 15.33
N GLU A 165 -17.06 18.33 15.04
CA GLU A 165 -17.88 19.18 15.92
C GLU A 165 -19.31 18.62 16.05
#